data_AF-A0A0D9XXJ3-F1
#
_entry.id   AF-A0A0D9XXJ3-F1
#
_cell.length_a   1.000
_cell.length_b   1.000
_cell.length_c   1.000
_cell.angle_alpha   90.00
_cell.angle_beta   90.00
_cell.angle_gamma   90.00
#
_symmetry.space_group_name_H-M   'P 1'
#
loop_
_entity.id
_entity.type
_entity.pdbx_description
1 polymer ?
#
loop_
_entity_poly.entity_id
_entity_poly.type
_entity_poly.pdbx_seq_one_letter_code
_entity_poly.pdbx_strand_id
1 'polypeptide(L)'
;MQGARQPMRIYCREDTNLNMAVRGNRVLLVRANLDDESQHWFLECDNVGRLTDEEGWPAFALVNRTTGHALVYWPNTMSYEAEVGLAPYSGHVAVEVSMLWSLGRPLDGGFSEIRILKNVEYTLNGLNGNVQEGTIVGIYWSQTNAANADYSAMGRVTDDQGRRAFALVNVGTKQAVLLNRNNFKLEMAPYNDGDRVKISMLWSLGVQLADGYREVRVLRDISMTLNGIGGSVRKGTEVGIYNSQPGKVNAVWKFDPID
;
A
#
# COMPACT_ATOMS: atom_id res chain seq x y z
N MET A 1 3.73 -10.00 -28.22
CA MET A 1 3.89 -8.53 -28.33
C MET A 1 3.15 -7.93 -27.14
N GLN A 2 3.88 -7.46 -26.12
CA GLN A 2 3.30 -6.68 -25.02
C GLN A 2 2.94 -5.30 -25.59
N GLY A 3 1.70 -4.85 -25.44
CA GLY A 3 1.30 -3.50 -25.85
C GLY A 3 2.14 -2.48 -25.09
N ALA A 4 2.69 -1.49 -25.81
CA ALA A 4 3.51 -0.45 -25.21
C ALA A 4 2.73 0.26 -24.09
N ARG A 5 3.29 0.27 -22.88
CA ARG A 5 2.74 0.94 -21.70
C ARG A 5 2.56 2.43 -22.01
N GLN A 6 1.34 2.96 -21.95
CA GLN A 6 1.11 4.38 -22.25
C GLN A 6 1.30 5.23 -20.99
N PRO A 7 2.22 6.21 -20.99
CA PRO A 7 2.35 7.15 -19.90
C PRO A 7 1.17 8.13 -19.87
N MET A 8 0.83 8.62 -18.68
CA MET A 8 -0.23 9.61 -18.47
C MET A 8 0.28 10.82 -17.69
N ARG A 9 -0.51 11.89 -17.68
CA ARG A 9 -0.33 13.05 -16.79
C ARG A 9 -1.40 13.04 -15.72
N ILE A 10 -1.05 13.52 -14.53
CA ILE A 10 -1.91 13.51 -13.36
C ILE A 10 -2.25 14.95 -13.00
N TYR A 11 -3.46 15.37 -13.36
CA TYR A 11 -3.91 16.76 -13.24
C TYR A 11 -4.53 17.04 -11.88
N CYS A 12 -4.34 18.28 -11.39
CA CYS A 12 -5.05 18.75 -10.22
C CYS A 12 -6.49 19.15 -10.60
N ARG A 13 -7.48 18.76 -9.79
CA ARG A 13 -8.88 19.17 -10.01
C ARG A 13 -9.11 20.65 -9.71
N GLU A 14 -8.35 21.23 -8.78
CA GLU A 14 -8.46 22.65 -8.40
C GLU A 14 -8.01 23.60 -9.52
N ASP A 15 -6.96 23.22 -10.25
CA ASP A 15 -6.54 23.88 -11.50
C ASP A 15 -6.07 22.83 -12.50
N THR A 16 -6.87 22.62 -13.55
CA THR A 16 -6.62 21.61 -14.59
C THR A 16 -5.49 22.00 -15.54
N ASN A 17 -4.91 23.18 -15.41
CA ASN A 17 -3.67 23.55 -16.09
C ASN A 17 -2.42 23.04 -15.36
N LEU A 18 -2.58 22.59 -14.10
CA LEU A 18 -1.50 22.06 -13.29
C LEU A 18 -1.54 20.53 -13.25
N ASN A 19 -0.37 19.92 -13.39
CA ASN A 19 -0.19 18.48 -13.23
C ASN A 19 1.07 18.15 -12.44
N MET A 20 1.14 16.91 -11.98
CA MET A 20 2.20 16.41 -11.14
C MET A 20 3.49 16.16 -11.93
N ALA A 21 4.61 16.70 -11.43
CA ALA A 21 5.92 16.51 -12.03
C ALA A 21 7.03 16.32 -11.00
N VAL A 22 8.08 15.63 -11.41
CA VAL A 22 9.31 15.50 -10.61
C VAL A 22 10.21 16.72 -10.82
N ARG A 23 10.64 17.35 -9.72
CA ARG A 23 11.60 18.47 -9.70
C ARG A 23 12.65 18.19 -8.62
N GLY A 24 13.85 17.80 -9.05
CA GLY A 24 14.86 17.29 -8.13
C GLY A 24 14.36 16.02 -7.42
N ASN A 25 14.38 16.02 -6.09
CA ASN A 25 13.87 14.90 -5.27
C ASN A 25 12.44 15.11 -4.75
N ARG A 26 11.72 16.09 -5.31
CA ARG A 26 10.37 16.46 -4.87
C ARG A 26 9.37 16.29 -6.00
N VAL A 27 8.10 16.22 -5.62
CA VAL A 27 6.98 16.14 -6.54
C VAL A 27 6.13 17.40 -6.37
N LEU A 28 5.98 18.15 -7.45
CA LEU A 28 5.31 19.45 -7.46
C LEU A 28 4.19 19.47 -8.49
N LEU A 29 3.21 20.35 -8.29
CA LEU A 29 2.24 20.74 -9.30
C LEU A 29 2.85 21.83 -10.17
N VAL A 30 2.91 21.60 -11.48
CA VAL A 30 3.52 22.51 -12.46
C VAL A 30 2.59 22.66 -13.66
N ARG A 31 2.79 23.72 -14.45
CA ARG A 31 2.01 23.92 -15.66
C ARG A 31 2.23 22.80 -16.67
N ALA A 32 1.14 22.37 -17.30
CA ALA A 32 1.15 21.33 -18.30
C ALA A 32 2.02 21.71 -19.51
N ASN A 33 3.02 20.88 -19.78
CA ASN A 33 3.87 20.95 -20.95
C ASN A 33 3.92 19.57 -21.61
N LEU A 34 3.56 19.51 -22.89
CA LEU A 34 3.47 18.24 -23.60
C LEU A 34 4.83 17.56 -23.80
N ASP A 35 5.90 18.35 -23.84
CA ASP A 35 7.26 17.89 -24.09
C ASP A 35 8.03 17.56 -22.80
N ASP A 36 7.47 17.89 -21.64
CA ASP A 36 8.11 17.67 -20.35
C ASP A 36 7.86 16.23 -19.85
N GLU A 37 8.81 15.33 -20.11
CA GLU A 37 8.70 13.93 -19.70
C GLU A 37 8.71 13.71 -18.18
N SER A 38 9.12 14.71 -17.40
CA SER A 38 9.03 14.61 -15.93
C SER A 38 7.59 14.74 -15.41
N GLN A 39 6.64 15.14 -16.27
CA GLN A 39 5.19 15.16 -16.03
C GLN A 39 4.52 13.83 -16.36
N HIS A 40 5.26 12.88 -16.95
CA HIS A 40 4.74 11.60 -17.40
C HIS A 40 4.89 10.53 -16.33
N TRP A 41 3.80 9.82 -16.06
CA TRP A 41 3.73 8.76 -15.06
C TRP A 41 3.16 7.48 -15.65
N PHE A 42 3.64 6.35 -15.16
CA PHE A 42 3.09 5.04 -15.42
C PHE A 42 2.32 4.55 -14.20
N LEU A 43 1.12 4.04 -14.43
CA LEU A 43 0.43 3.17 -13.47
C LEU A 43 0.98 1.75 -13.63
N GLU A 44 1.78 1.34 -12.65
CA GLU A 44 2.51 0.08 -12.63
C GLU A 44 1.79 -0.93 -11.72
N CYS A 45 0.95 -1.77 -12.31
CA CYS A 45 0.17 -2.79 -11.59
C CYS A 45 0.76 -4.21 -11.72
N ASP A 46 1.59 -4.45 -12.75
CA ASP A 46 2.11 -5.78 -13.11
C ASP A 46 2.87 -6.46 -11.97
N ASN A 47 3.50 -5.69 -11.09
CA ASN A 47 4.32 -6.24 -10.01
C ASN A 47 3.64 -6.13 -8.64
N VAL A 48 2.37 -5.73 -8.58
CA VAL A 48 1.70 -5.36 -7.33
C VAL A 48 0.66 -6.37 -6.85
N GLY A 49 -0.09 -7.03 -7.73
CA GLY A 49 -0.90 -8.18 -7.31
C GLY A 49 -2.31 -8.19 -7.82
N ARG A 50 -3.03 -9.18 -7.31
CA ARG A 50 -4.47 -9.04 -7.05
C ARG A 50 -4.73 -8.17 -5.83
N LEU A 51 -3.70 -7.48 -5.31
CA LEU A 51 -3.76 -6.68 -4.11
C LEU A 51 -4.73 -5.53 -4.29
N THR A 52 -5.58 -5.35 -3.30
CA THR A 52 -6.50 -4.22 -3.21
C THR A 52 -6.38 -3.50 -1.89
N ASP A 53 -6.90 -2.28 -1.84
CA ASP A 53 -7.24 -1.63 -0.58
C ASP A 53 -8.41 -2.35 0.13
N GLU A 54 -8.81 -1.81 1.28
CA GLU A 54 -9.90 -2.36 2.10
C GLU A 54 -11.29 -2.26 1.44
N GLU A 55 -11.44 -1.30 0.51
CA GLU A 55 -12.66 -1.10 -0.28
C GLU A 55 -12.70 -1.96 -1.54
N GLY A 56 -11.61 -2.67 -1.86
CA GLY A 56 -11.52 -3.57 -3.00
C GLY A 56 -10.99 -2.93 -4.29
N TRP A 57 -10.42 -1.72 -4.23
CA TRP A 57 -9.80 -1.07 -5.39
C TRP A 57 -8.39 -1.59 -5.64
N PRO A 58 -8.01 -1.87 -6.90
CA PRO A 58 -6.70 -2.41 -7.23
C PRO A 58 -5.54 -1.51 -6.81
N ALA A 59 -4.47 -2.14 -6.36
CA ALA A 59 -3.22 -1.48 -6.04
C ALA A 59 -2.35 -1.25 -7.28
N PHE A 60 -1.62 -0.14 -7.31
CA PHE A 60 -0.62 0.18 -8.33
C PHE A 60 0.54 0.96 -7.72
N ALA A 61 1.71 0.88 -8.35
CA ALA A 61 2.80 1.82 -8.12
C ALA A 61 2.71 2.97 -9.14
N LEU A 62 3.07 4.18 -8.72
CA LEU A 62 3.04 5.34 -9.59
C LEU A 62 4.47 5.76 -9.94
N VAL A 63 4.92 5.45 -11.16
CA VAL A 63 6.33 5.54 -11.55
C VAL A 63 6.56 6.67 -12.53
N ASN A 64 7.47 7.57 -12.20
CA ASN A 64 7.82 8.66 -13.10
C ASN A 64 8.61 8.12 -14.31
N ARG A 65 8.21 8.54 -15.52
CA ARG A 65 8.81 8.07 -16.77
C ARG A 65 10.28 8.45 -16.92
N THR A 66 10.66 9.65 -16.45
CA THR A 66 12.03 10.17 -16.64
C THR A 66 13.00 9.54 -15.63
N THR A 67 12.60 9.46 -14.36
CA THR A 67 13.50 9.00 -13.30
C THR A 67 13.44 7.50 -13.06
N GLY A 68 12.36 6.82 -13.47
CA GLY A 68 12.11 5.43 -13.08
C GLY A 68 11.87 5.26 -11.57
N HIS A 69 11.60 6.34 -10.85
CA HIS A 69 11.29 6.28 -9.42
C HIS A 69 9.77 6.20 -9.18
N ALA A 70 9.37 5.36 -8.23
CA ALA A 70 8.00 5.30 -7.74
C ALA A 70 7.74 6.39 -6.70
N LEU A 71 6.50 6.89 -6.69
CA LEU A 71 5.97 7.73 -5.63
C LEU A 71 5.82 6.92 -4.35
N VAL A 72 6.36 7.43 -3.24
CA VAL A 72 6.28 6.78 -1.93
C VAL A 72 5.66 7.69 -0.89
N TYR A 73 4.83 7.13 -0.02
CA TYR A 73 4.50 7.81 1.24
C TYR A 73 5.47 7.32 2.33
N TRP A 74 5.76 8.18 3.30
CA TRP A 74 6.66 7.87 4.40
C TRP A 74 5.85 7.49 5.66
N PRO A 75 5.90 6.23 6.13
CA PRO A 75 5.05 5.74 7.23
C PRO A 75 5.22 6.51 8.54
N ASN A 76 6.42 7.06 8.79
CA ASN A 76 6.77 7.73 10.04
C ASN A 76 6.43 9.22 10.05
N THR A 77 5.81 9.75 8.99
CA THR A 77 5.53 11.19 8.85
C THR A 77 4.07 11.47 8.59
N MET A 78 3.12 10.66 9.05
CA MET A 78 1.67 10.92 8.91
C MET A 78 1.24 12.16 9.73
N SER A 79 1.64 13.35 9.27
CA SER A 79 1.31 14.67 9.80
C SER A 79 0.54 15.48 8.73
N TYR A 80 0.01 16.64 9.12
CA TYR A 80 -0.83 17.50 8.27
C TYR A 80 -0.13 18.02 6.99
N GLU A 81 1.17 17.81 6.81
CA GLU A 81 1.98 18.35 5.70
C GLU A 81 3.01 17.33 5.17
N ALA A 82 2.68 16.05 5.24
CA ALA A 82 3.60 14.98 4.86
C ALA A 82 3.86 14.97 3.35
N GLU A 83 5.04 15.42 2.93
CA GLU A 83 5.49 15.34 1.54
C GLU A 83 5.64 13.88 1.10
N VAL A 84 5.25 13.60 -0.14
CA VAL A 84 5.57 12.31 -0.76
C VAL A 84 7.02 12.31 -1.24
N GLY A 85 7.63 11.13 -1.23
CA GLY A 85 8.98 10.91 -1.73
C GLY A 85 9.02 10.25 -3.09
N LEU A 86 10.25 10.05 -3.57
CA LEU A 86 10.57 9.26 -4.74
C LEU A 86 11.61 8.21 -4.38
N ALA A 87 11.39 6.96 -4.77
CA ALA A 87 12.33 5.87 -4.55
C ALA A 87 12.54 5.05 -5.84
N PRO A 88 13.74 4.48 -6.07
CA PRO A 88 13.99 3.63 -7.23
C PRO A 88 12.95 2.51 -7.35
N TYR A 89 12.35 2.38 -8.54
CA TYR A 89 11.38 1.32 -8.82
C TYR A 89 12.00 0.30 -9.77
N SER A 90 11.92 -0.98 -9.37
CA SER A 90 12.26 -2.09 -10.26
C SER A 90 11.17 -3.13 -10.17
N GLY A 91 10.36 -3.21 -11.22
CA GLY A 91 9.28 -4.18 -11.32
C GLY A 91 9.73 -5.64 -11.23
N HIS A 92 10.99 -5.93 -11.56
CA HIS A 92 11.54 -7.28 -11.46
C HIS A 92 11.90 -7.69 -10.02
N VAL A 93 11.81 -6.76 -9.06
CA VAL A 93 12.14 -6.96 -7.64
C VAL A 93 10.86 -6.82 -6.80
N ALA A 94 10.97 -7.15 -5.51
CA ALA A 94 9.94 -6.88 -4.53
C ALA A 94 9.55 -5.40 -4.50
N VAL A 95 8.25 -5.10 -4.55
CA VAL A 95 7.71 -3.74 -4.41
C VAL A 95 7.32 -3.51 -2.95
N GLU A 96 7.83 -2.44 -2.35
CA GLU A 96 7.44 -2.04 -1.00
C GLU A 96 6.02 -1.47 -1.02
N VAL A 97 5.23 -1.84 -0.02
CA VAL A 97 3.86 -1.35 0.15
C VAL A 97 3.78 0.17 0.34
N SER A 98 4.87 0.82 0.77
CA SER A 98 5.03 2.28 0.83
C SER A 98 4.96 2.96 -0.56
N MET A 99 5.26 2.21 -1.62
CA MET A 99 5.17 2.65 -3.03
C MET A 99 3.80 2.44 -3.65
N LEU A 100 2.85 1.84 -2.90
CA LEU A 100 1.59 1.39 -3.44
C LEU A 100 0.43 2.31 -3.08
N TRP A 101 -0.38 2.57 -4.09
CA TRP A 101 -1.53 3.43 -4.07
C TRP A 101 -2.75 2.67 -4.60
N SER A 102 -3.93 3.15 -4.27
CA SER A 102 -5.19 2.71 -4.87
C SER A 102 -6.00 3.94 -5.28
N LEU A 103 -7.04 3.71 -6.06
CA LEU A 103 -7.92 4.79 -6.50
C LEU A 103 -9.16 4.82 -5.63
N GLY A 104 -9.68 6.01 -5.41
CA GLY A 104 -10.97 6.23 -4.83
C GLY A 104 -12.10 6.04 -5.85
N ARG A 105 -13.33 6.20 -5.35
CA ARG A 105 -14.52 6.21 -6.21
C ARG A 105 -14.40 7.31 -7.27
N PRO A 106 -14.95 7.09 -8.48
CA PRO A 106 -15.14 8.15 -9.47
C PRO A 106 -15.87 9.36 -8.89
N LEU A 107 -15.35 10.54 -9.21
CA LEU A 107 -15.88 11.87 -8.93
C LEU A 107 -16.27 12.56 -10.25
N ASP A 108 -16.96 13.69 -10.11
CA ASP A 108 -17.34 14.52 -11.26
C ASP A 108 -16.13 14.93 -12.11
N GLY A 109 -16.32 14.97 -13.43
CA GLY A 109 -15.28 15.37 -14.37
C GLY A 109 -14.23 14.29 -14.67
N GLY A 110 -14.46 13.03 -14.28
CA GLY A 110 -13.55 11.92 -14.57
C GLY A 110 -12.36 11.81 -13.61
N PHE A 111 -12.47 12.44 -12.45
CA PHE A 111 -11.48 12.50 -11.37
C PHE A 111 -11.75 11.39 -10.31
N SER A 112 -10.79 10.93 -9.50
CA SER A 112 -10.89 9.83 -8.49
C SER A 112 -9.74 9.77 -7.45
N GLU A 113 -9.86 9.90 -6.13
CA GLU A 113 -8.67 10.01 -5.22
C GLU A 113 -7.47 9.06 -5.47
N ILE A 114 -6.20 9.49 -5.36
CA ILE A 114 -5.04 8.56 -5.24
C ILE A 114 -4.76 8.35 -3.76
N ARG A 115 -5.17 7.21 -3.24
CA ARG A 115 -5.15 6.89 -1.82
C ARG A 115 -3.96 6.04 -1.46
N ILE A 116 -3.46 6.22 -0.23
CA ILE A 116 -2.46 5.31 0.32
C ILE A 116 -3.10 3.92 0.46
N LEU A 117 -2.49 2.90 -0.13
CA LEU A 117 -3.03 1.54 -0.06
C LEU A 117 -3.22 1.07 1.39
N LYS A 118 -2.24 1.40 2.25
CA LYS A 118 -2.26 1.11 3.69
C LYS A 118 -3.22 1.96 4.52
N ASN A 119 -3.71 3.08 4.01
CA ASN A 119 -4.75 3.84 4.70
C ASN A 119 -5.54 4.70 3.70
N VAL A 120 -6.71 4.19 3.30
CA VAL A 120 -7.60 4.89 2.35
C VAL A 120 -8.16 6.20 2.89
N GLU A 121 -7.99 6.49 4.18
CA GLU A 121 -8.30 7.79 4.78
C GLU A 121 -7.33 8.89 4.34
N TYR A 122 -6.22 8.56 3.67
CA TYR A 122 -5.23 9.52 3.19
C TYR A 122 -5.07 9.42 1.67
N THR A 123 -5.03 10.58 1.02
CA THR A 123 -4.92 10.74 -0.43
C THR A 123 -3.82 11.73 -0.78
N LEU A 124 -3.30 11.64 -2.02
CA LEU A 124 -2.47 12.68 -2.59
C LEU A 124 -3.21 14.02 -2.57
N ASN A 125 -2.48 15.07 -2.21
CA ASN A 125 -2.99 16.42 -2.07
C ASN A 125 -1.90 17.44 -2.41
N GLY A 126 -2.30 18.62 -2.90
CA GLY A 126 -1.43 19.79 -2.95
C GLY A 126 -1.36 20.43 -1.56
N LEU A 127 -0.18 20.43 -0.94
CA LEU A 127 -0.01 20.93 0.42
C LEU A 127 -0.28 22.44 0.51
N ASN A 128 -0.70 22.87 1.70
CA ASN A 128 -0.97 24.27 2.09
C ASN A 128 -2.22 24.91 1.47
N GLY A 129 -2.99 24.20 0.65
CA GLY A 129 -4.19 24.71 -0.01
C GLY A 129 -3.91 25.79 -1.06
N ASN A 130 -4.94 26.26 -1.77
CA ASN A 130 -4.85 27.22 -2.87
C ASN A 130 -3.75 26.84 -3.88
N VAL A 131 -3.99 25.73 -4.58
CA VAL A 131 -3.02 25.12 -5.48
C VAL A 131 -2.50 26.12 -6.52
N GLN A 132 -1.18 26.21 -6.64
CA GLN A 132 -0.49 27.07 -7.60
C GLN A 132 0.74 26.35 -8.18
N GLU A 133 1.35 26.93 -9.20
CA GLU A 133 2.59 26.40 -9.76
C GLU A 133 3.69 26.36 -8.67
N GLY A 134 4.33 25.19 -8.53
CA GLY A 134 5.30 24.91 -7.49
C GLY A 134 4.71 24.37 -6.18
N THR A 135 3.37 24.23 -6.07
CA THR A 135 2.74 23.58 -4.91
C THR A 135 3.28 22.16 -4.74
N ILE A 136 3.69 21.83 -3.52
CA ILE A 136 4.27 20.54 -3.19
C ILE A 136 3.16 19.50 -3.09
N VAL A 137 3.37 18.33 -3.69
CA VAL A 137 2.48 17.19 -3.52
C VAL A 137 2.84 16.48 -2.22
N GLY A 138 1.83 16.15 -1.43
CA GLY A 138 1.95 15.38 -0.20
C GLY A 138 0.73 14.51 0.00
N ILE A 139 0.53 14.03 1.22
CA ILE A 139 -0.67 13.29 1.63
C ILE A 139 -1.49 14.12 2.62
N TYR A 140 -2.81 14.03 2.51
CA TYR A 140 -3.74 14.65 3.43
C TYR A 140 -4.98 13.77 3.62
N TRP A 141 -5.82 14.08 4.62
CA TRP A 141 -7.03 13.31 4.85
C TRP A 141 -7.95 13.35 3.62
N SER A 142 -8.51 12.20 3.27
CA SER A 142 -9.52 12.01 2.24
C SER A 142 -10.77 12.78 2.66
N GLN A 143 -10.94 13.95 2.07
CA GLN A 143 -12.23 14.61 1.96
C GLN A 143 -12.71 14.21 0.58
N THR A 144 -13.90 13.61 0.48
CA THR A 144 -14.56 12.93 -0.66
C THR A 144 -14.56 13.68 -2.02
N ASN A 145 -13.44 14.25 -2.44
CA ASN A 145 -13.30 15.32 -3.43
C ASN A 145 -11.94 15.31 -4.18
N ALA A 146 -10.94 14.51 -3.79
CA ALA A 146 -9.64 14.47 -4.47
C ALA A 146 -9.61 13.40 -5.59
N ALA A 147 -8.67 13.45 -6.53
CA ALA A 147 -8.83 12.87 -7.89
C ALA A 147 -7.73 11.88 -8.39
N ASN A 148 -7.87 11.29 -9.63
CA ASN A 148 -7.08 10.26 -10.40
C ASN A 148 -7.45 8.70 -10.57
N ALA A 149 -7.09 8.08 -11.72
CA ALA A 149 -7.85 6.99 -12.43
C ALA A 149 -7.31 5.51 -12.53
N ASP A 150 -8.20 4.58 -12.97
CA ASP A 150 -8.38 3.07 -12.93
C ASP A 150 -7.43 2.13 -13.71
N TYR A 151 -6.88 1.02 -13.13
CA TYR A 151 -6.39 -0.21 -13.83
C TYR A 151 -6.26 -1.49 -12.93
N SER A 152 -6.16 -2.69 -13.55
CA SER A 152 -6.16 -4.03 -12.91
C SER A 152 -4.97 -4.96 -13.31
N ALA A 153 -4.60 -5.91 -12.42
CA ALA A 153 -3.62 -7.05 -12.51
C ALA A 153 -2.12 -6.73 -12.26
N MET A 154 -1.16 -7.58 -11.79
CA MET A 154 -1.03 -8.82 -10.96
C MET A 154 0.47 -9.15 -10.64
N GLY A 155 1.02 -8.99 -9.41
CA GLY A 155 2.38 -9.34 -8.92
C GLY A 155 2.72 -9.19 -7.39
N ARG A 156 4.01 -9.10 -6.99
CA ARG A 156 4.68 -9.43 -5.68
C ARG A 156 4.96 -8.26 -4.70
N VAL A 157 4.39 -8.30 -3.48
CA VAL A 157 4.44 -7.21 -2.46
C VAL A 157 5.35 -7.52 -1.26
N THR A 158 5.93 -6.47 -0.66
CA THR A 158 6.69 -6.50 0.60
C THR A 158 6.23 -5.47 1.62
N ASP A 159 6.56 -5.68 2.90
CA ASP A 159 6.39 -4.68 3.96
C ASP A 159 7.41 -3.52 3.88
N ASP A 160 7.30 -2.54 4.79
CA ASP A 160 8.18 -1.36 4.84
C ASP A 160 9.64 -1.69 5.23
N GLN A 161 9.95 -2.96 5.44
CA GLN A 161 11.28 -3.47 5.71
C GLN A 161 11.74 -4.45 4.62
N GLY A 162 11.07 -4.43 3.45
CA GLY A 162 11.41 -5.24 2.28
C GLY A 162 11.07 -6.73 2.42
N ARG A 163 10.22 -7.14 3.36
CA ARG A 163 9.92 -8.55 3.63
C ARG A 163 8.65 -9.00 2.94
N ARG A 164 8.71 -10.15 2.29
CA ARG A 164 7.63 -10.66 1.43
C ARG A 164 6.31 -10.82 2.18
N ALA A 165 5.26 -10.33 1.54
CA ALA A 165 3.89 -10.54 1.96
C ALA A 165 3.44 -11.97 1.64
N PHE A 166 2.56 -12.52 2.47
CA PHE A 166 1.88 -13.79 2.26
C PHE A 166 0.49 -13.77 2.92
N ALA A 167 -0.40 -14.66 2.48
CA ALA A 167 -1.68 -14.91 3.14
C ALA A 167 -1.58 -16.17 4.02
N LEU A 168 -2.21 -16.14 5.19
CA LEU A 168 -2.42 -17.34 6.01
C LEU A 168 -3.75 -17.97 5.60
N VAL A 169 -3.72 -19.07 4.86
CA VAL A 169 -4.91 -19.67 4.25
C VAL A 169 -5.19 -21.04 4.87
N ASN A 170 -6.41 -21.24 5.34
CA ASN A 170 -6.89 -22.57 5.67
C ASN A 170 -7.17 -23.34 4.38
N VAL A 171 -6.40 -24.40 4.11
CA VAL A 171 -6.48 -25.20 2.89
C VAL A 171 -7.85 -25.86 2.71
N GLY A 172 -8.47 -26.31 3.81
CA GLY A 172 -9.75 -27.02 3.78
C GLY A 172 -10.95 -26.10 3.56
N THR A 173 -10.95 -24.92 4.17
CA THR A 173 -12.07 -23.97 4.02
C THR A 173 -11.88 -22.96 2.89
N LYS A 174 -10.68 -22.87 2.31
CA LYS A 174 -10.31 -21.83 1.33
C LYS A 174 -10.58 -20.43 1.85
N GLN A 175 -10.26 -20.20 3.13
CA GLN A 175 -10.39 -18.89 3.75
C GLN A 175 -9.04 -18.39 4.25
N ALA A 176 -8.78 -17.10 4.04
CA ALA A 176 -7.63 -16.40 4.59
C ALA A 176 -7.95 -15.78 5.94
N VAL A 177 -6.96 -15.79 6.82
CA VAL A 177 -6.96 -15.05 8.08
C VAL A 177 -6.75 -13.57 7.76
N LEU A 178 -7.67 -12.73 8.24
CA LEU A 178 -7.58 -11.28 8.13
C LEU A 178 -7.78 -10.59 9.47
N LEU A 179 -7.36 -9.34 9.52
CA LEU A 179 -7.52 -8.48 10.69
C LEU A 179 -8.90 -7.82 10.73
N ASN A 180 -9.63 -7.97 11.84
CA ASN A 180 -10.67 -7.03 12.24
C ASN A 180 -10.10 -5.95 13.19
N ARG A 181 -10.03 -4.70 12.71
CA ARG A 181 -9.52 -3.55 13.48
C ARG A 181 -10.42 -3.13 14.64
N ASN A 182 -11.70 -3.47 14.62
CA ASN A 182 -12.65 -2.99 15.62
C ASN A 182 -12.49 -3.70 16.97
N ASN A 183 -11.93 -4.91 16.97
CA ASN A 183 -11.82 -5.74 18.17
C ASN A 183 -10.47 -6.44 18.33
N PHE A 184 -9.51 -6.19 17.42
CA PHE A 184 -8.18 -6.82 17.40
C PHE A 184 -8.21 -8.36 17.27
N LYS A 185 -9.34 -8.92 16.81
CA LYS A 185 -9.50 -10.35 16.58
C LYS A 185 -9.24 -10.70 15.13
N LEU A 186 -8.97 -11.98 14.92
CA LEU A 186 -8.86 -12.56 13.58
C LEU A 186 -10.25 -12.91 13.05
N GLU A 187 -10.43 -12.70 11.77
CA GLU A 187 -11.58 -13.18 11.02
C GLU A 187 -11.12 -14.10 9.88
N MET A 188 -12.08 -14.75 9.23
CA MET A 188 -11.86 -15.61 8.08
C MET A 188 -12.68 -15.08 6.91
N ALA A 189 -12.04 -14.86 5.76
CA ALA A 189 -12.73 -14.46 4.53
C ALA A 189 -12.36 -15.40 3.37
N PRO A 190 -13.23 -15.59 2.38
CA PRO A 190 -12.92 -16.41 1.20
C PRO A 190 -11.60 -16.00 0.54
N TYR A 191 -10.81 -17.00 0.15
CA TYR A 191 -9.53 -16.86 -0.52
C TYR A 191 -9.44 -17.89 -1.65
N ASN A 192 -9.93 -17.50 -2.83
CA ASN A 192 -9.90 -18.35 -4.01
C ASN A 192 -8.80 -17.93 -4.98
N ASP A 193 -8.27 -18.92 -5.70
CA ASP A 193 -7.36 -18.69 -6.80
C ASP A 193 -8.07 -17.95 -7.93
N GLY A 194 -7.89 -16.64 -7.99
CA GLY A 194 -8.54 -15.76 -8.97
C GLY A 194 -8.90 -14.41 -8.37
N ASP A 195 -9.19 -14.39 -7.07
CA ASP A 195 -9.85 -13.27 -6.41
C ASP A 195 -8.90 -12.14 -6.03
N ARG A 196 -9.46 -10.93 -5.98
CA ARG A 196 -8.82 -9.76 -5.37
C ARG A 196 -8.51 -10.04 -3.90
N VAL A 197 -7.28 -9.73 -3.48
CA VAL A 197 -6.78 -9.98 -2.13
C VAL A 197 -6.65 -8.64 -1.41
N LYS A 198 -7.44 -8.45 -0.35
CA LYS A 198 -7.34 -7.24 0.47
C LYS A 198 -6.04 -7.22 1.26
N ILE A 199 -5.46 -6.04 1.42
CA ILE A 199 -4.24 -5.86 2.23
C ILE A 199 -4.41 -6.35 3.68
N SER A 200 -5.61 -6.31 4.26
CA SER A 200 -5.94 -6.88 5.58
C SER A 200 -5.79 -8.40 5.69
N MET A 201 -5.75 -9.12 4.56
CA MET A 201 -5.51 -10.57 4.52
C MET A 201 -4.01 -10.92 4.48
N LEU A 202 -3.14 -9.91 4.33
CA LEU A 202 -1.73 -10.12 4.11
C LEU A 202 -0.88 -9.86 5.36
N TRP A 203 0.16 -10.68 5.47
CA TRP A 203 1.08 -10.75 6.59
C TRP A 203 2.52 -10.71 6.08
N SER A 204 3.48 -10.35 6.92
CA SER A 204 4.91 -10.46 6.65
C SER A 204 5.63 -11.11 7.84
N LEU A 205 6.79 -11.73 7.59
CA LEU A 205 7.56 -12.38 8.64
C LEU A 205 8.53 -11.42 9.33
N GLY A 206 8.53 -11.44 10.66
CA GLY A 206 9.55 -10.83 11.52
C GLY A 206 10.94 -11.44 11.33
N VAL A 207 11.91 -10.90 12.07
CA VAL A 207 13.31 -11.36 11.97
C VAL A 207 13.34 -12.78 12.52
N GLN A 208 14.19 -13.65 11.97
CA GLN A 208 14.38 -14.97 12.56
C GLN A 208 15.06 -14.82 13.93
N LEU A 209 14.35 -15.24 14.96
CA LEU A 209 14.82 -15.35 16.34
C LEU A 209 15.44 -16.75 16.56
N ALA A 210 15.88 -16.99 17.79
CA ALA A 210 16.37 -18.30 18.20
C ALA A 210 15.39 -19.44 17.84
N ASP A 211 15.93 -20.62 17.55
CA ASP A 211 15.17 -21.86 17.27
C ASP A 211 14.19 -21.80 16.09
N GLY A 212 14.29 -20.75 15.26
CA GLY A 212 13.49 -20.55 14.05
C GLY A 212 12.21 -19.75 14.25
N TYR A 213 11.96 -19.20 15.44
CA TYR A 213 10.77 -18.39 15.74
C TYR A 213 10.81 -17.02 15.03
N ARG A 214 9.65 -16.50 14.65
CA ARG A 214 9.48 -15.22 13.97
C ARG A 214 8.17 -14.56 14.40
N GLU A 215 8.11 -13.24 14.42
CA GLU A 215 6.81 -12.54 14.46
C GLU A 215 6.04 -12.77 13.14
N VAL A 216 4.72 -12.76 13.20
CA VAL A 216 3.84 -12.76 12.02
C VAL A 216 3.09 -11.45 12.03
N ARG A 217 3.58 -10.50 11.25
CA ARG A 217 3.19 -9.08 11.35
C ARG A 217 2.12 -8.75 10.33
N VAL A 218 1.21 -7.87 10.71
CA VAL A 218 0.18 -7.36 9.80
C VAL A 218 0.89 -6.54 8.71
N LEU A 219 0.65 -6.84 7.43
CA LEU A 219 1.36 -6.16 6.35
C LEU A 219 1.09 -4.65 6.36
N ARG A 220 -0.17 -4.28 6.63
CA ARG A 220 -0.67 -2.90 6.73
C ARG A 220 -0.13 -2.14 7.95
N ASP A 221 0.38 -2.82 8.97
CA ASP A 221 0.92 -2.19 10.16
C ASP A 221 1.85 -3.17 10.88
N ILE A 222 3.14 -3.06 10.59
CA ILE A 222 4.14 -3.98 11.15
C ILE A 222 4.38 -3.78 12.64
N SER A 223 3.78 -2.75 13.26
CA SER A 223 3.73 -2.60 14.71
C SER A 223 2.73 -3.55 15.37
N MET A 224 1.89 -4.23 14.59
CA MET A 224 0.95 -5.25 15.07
C MET A 224 1.36 -6.65 14.60
N THR A 225 1.35 -7.61 15.52
CA THR A 225 1.71 -9.01 15.28
C THR A 225 0.65 -9.97 15.77
N LEU A 226 0.57 -11.14 15.13
CA LEU A 226 -0.20 -12.28 15.59
C LEU A 226 0.23 -12.68 17.01
N ASN A 227 -0.74 -12.87 17.90
CA ASN A 227 -0.47 -13.00 19.33
C ASN A 227 -1.49 -13.92 20.02
N GLY A 228 -1.03 -14.69 21.01
CA GLY A 228 -1.92 -15.33 21.99
C GLY A 228 -2.43 -14.29 22.99
N ILE A 229 -3.72 -13.94 22.90
CA ILE A 229 -4.30 -12.85 23.67
C ILE A 229 -4.29 -13.16 25.18
N GLY A 230 -3.87 -12.18 25.97
CA GLY A 230 -3.77 -12.29 27.44
C GLY A 230 -2.43 -12.81 27.96
N GLY A 231 -1.44 -13.07 27.08
CA GLY A 231 -0.04 -13.35 27.46
C GLY A 231 0.23 -14.77 27.96
N SER A 232 -0.55 -15.24 28.93
CA SER A 232 -0.45 -16.59 29.51
C SER A 232 -1.21 -17.61 28.65
N VAL A 233 -0.59 -17.99 27.52
CA VAL A 233 -1.17 -18.94 26.57
C VAL A 233 -1.45 -20.28 27.25
N ARG A 234 -2.70 -20.72 27.16
CA ARG A 234 -3.20 -22.00 27.67
C ARG A 234 -4.16 -22.59 26.63
N LYS A 235 -4.58 -23.84 26.85
CA LYS A 235 -5.62 -24.45 26.01
C LYS A 235 -6.85 -23.54 25.94
N GLY A 236 -7.29 -23.22 24.73
CA GLY A 236 -8.42 -22.33 24.48
C GLY A 236 -8.09 -20.83 24.49
N THR A 237 -6.83 -20.44 24.62
CA THR A 237 -6.42 -19.04 24.41
C THR A 237 -6.77 -18.59 22.99
N GLU A 238 -7.44 -17.44 22.89
CA GLU A 238 -7.78 -16.82 21.62
C GLU A 238 -6.53 -16.23 20.96
N VAL A 239 -6.44 -16.38 19.64
CA VAL A 239 -5.40 -15.73 18.83
C VAL A 239 -5.99 -14.46 18.23
N GLY A 240 -5.25 -13.36 18.36
CA GLY A 240 -5.61 -12.05 17.84
C GLY A 240 -4.36 -11.30 17.41
N ILE A 241 -4.47 -9.98 17.29
CA ILE A 241 -3.31 -9.11 17.10
C ILE A 241 -3.03 -8.28 18.34
N TYR A 242 -1.76 -7.99 18.56
CA TYR A 242 -1.31 -7.06 19.60
C TYR A 242 -0.01 -6.38 19.16
N ASN A 243 0.42 -5.38 19.91
CA ASN A 243 1.67 -4.66 19.64
C ASN A 243 2.85 -5.64 19.48
N SER A 244 3.71 -5.35 18.50
CA SER A 244 4.93 -6.08 18.20
C SER A 244 5.83 -6.08 19.43
N GLN A 245 6.19 -7.30 19.85
CA GLN A 245 6.94 -7.56 21.06
C GLN A 245 7.79 -8.80 20.79
N PRO A 246 8.87 -8.69 20.00
CA PRO A 246 9.65 -9.85 19.54
C PRO A 246 10.28 -10.67 20.67
N GLY A 247 10.42 -10.10 21.88
CA GLY A 247 10.88 -10.80 23.07
C GLY A 247 9.79 -11.55 23.85
N LYS A 248 8.52 -11.52 23.41
CA LYS A 248 7.41 -12.17 24.09
C LYS A 248 7.10 -13.51 23.43
N VAL A 249 7.20 -14.57 24.22
CA VAL A 249 7.00 -15.95 23.76
C VAL A 249 5.61 -16.21 23.16
N ASN A 250 4.60 -15.44 23.56
CA ASN A 250 3.23 -15.52 23.03
C ASN A 250 3.01 -14.74 21.72
N ALA A 251 4.03 -14.04 21.21
CA ALA A 251 3.97 -13.19 20.01
C ALA A 251 4.80 -13.73 18.83
N VAL A 252 5.51 -14.84 19.04
CA VAL A 252 6.46 -15.41 18.09
C VAL A 252 6.05 -16.84 17.73
N TRP A 253 6.21 -17.18 16.45
CA TRP A 253 5.64 -18.37 15.85
C TRP A 253 6.72 -19.11 15.08
N LYS A 254 6.63 -20.45 15.07
CA LYS A 254 7.46 -21.31 14.25
C LYS A 254 6.54 -22.02 13.26
N PHE A 255 6.94 -22.03 11.99
CA PHE A 255 6.25 -22.75 10.95
C PHE A 255 6.94 -24.11 10.80
N ASP A 256 6.22 -25.16 11.17
CA ASP A 256 6.68 -26.55 11.05
C ASP A 256 5.92 -27.20 9.88
N PRO A 257 6.60 -27.53 8.77
CA PRO A 257 5.95 -28.19 7.64
C PRO A 257 5.37 -29.54 8.05
N ILE A 258 4.18 -29.86 7.53
CA ILE A 258 3.59 -31.20 7.63
C ILE A 258 3.77 -31.85 6.25
N ASP A 259 4.43 -33.00 6.22
CA ASP A 259 4.61 -33.82 5.01
C ASP A 259 3.28 -34.45 4.54
#